data_AF-H1LWW7-F1
#
_entry.id   AF-H1LWW7-F1
#
_cell.length_a   1.000
_cell.length_b   1.000
_cell.length_c   1.000
_cell.angle_alpha   90.00
_cell.angle_beta   90.00
_cell.angle_gamma   90.00
#
_symmetry.space_group_name_H-M   'P 1'
#
loop_
_entity.id
_entity.type
_entity.pdbx_description
1 polymer ?
#
loop_
_entity_poly.entity_id
_entity_poly.type
_entity_poly.pdbx_seq_one_letter_code
_entity_poly.pdbx_strand_id
1 'polypeptide(L)'
;KNTTFDDSGKLVKNQLIKEKIEGSDVADMDILSKGEAVDYLYGYADANGQIRDVSSLLSYGQIIDKGNYYEVTDVQVNESHQIGPSKFEEELVGTVDSIKIRKDAYVIVFEETDNNVTDIGYYTAEAYYKEAGGKLDTDSDEEVFQQSSNMSTLIFDADGYITEYGAYYYPSLSPNYLGEDVYITQ
;
A
#
# COMPACT_ATOMS: atom_id res chain seq x y z
N LYS A 1 15.12 10.93 6.04
CA LYS A 1 14.29 10.28 7.07
C LYS A 1 13.38 11.31 7.73
N ASN A 2 12.10 11.34 7.37
CA ASN A 2 11.11 12.17 8.03
C ASN A 2 10.57 11.39 9.22
N THR A 3 11.31 11.47 10.31
CA THR A 3 10.99 10.81 11.57
C THR A 3 10.40 11.85 12.51
N THR A 4 9.15 11.69 12.90
CA THR A 4 8.49 12.61 13.84
C THR A 4 9.00 12.34 15.25
N PHE A 5 9.60 13.35 15.88
CA PHE A 5 9.98 13.34 17.28
C PHE A 5 8.97 14.19 18.05
N ASP A 6 8.58 13.75 19.25
CA ASP A 6 7.77 14.56 20.15
C ASP A 6 8.56 15.79 20.66
N ASP A 7 7.88 16.70 21.36
CA ASP A 7 8.49 17.92 21.91
C ASP A 7 9.65 17.66 22.90
N SER A 8 9.84 16.39 23.33
CA SER A 8 10.95 15.94 24.18
C SER A 8 12.12 15.34 23.40
N GLY A 9 12.05 15.33 22.06
CA GLY A 9 13.06 14.75 21.18
C GLY A 9 13.03 13.22 21.14
N LYS A 10 11.95 12.57 21.60
CA LYS A 10 11.76 11.13 21.50
C LYS A 10 10.98 10.77 20.27
N LEU A 11 11.32 9.65 19.66
CA LEU A 11 10.58 9.08 18.53
C LEU A 11 9.09 8.96 18.91
N VAL A 12 8.20 9.51 18.10
CA VAL A 12 6.77 9.20 18.24
C VAL A 12 6.63 7.69 18.00
N LYS A 13 5.91 7.00 18.89
CA LYS A 13 5.75 5.54 18.87
C LYS A 13 4.52 5.16 18.06
N ASN A 14 4.47 3.91 17.62
CA ASN A 14 3.39 3.35 16.82
C ASN A 14 3.11 4.17 15.54
N GLN A 15 4.16 4.54 14.81
CA GLN A 15 4.05 5.34 13.58
C GLN A 15 4.81 4.72 12.41
N LEU A 16 4.28 4.91 11.21
CA LEU A 16 5.00 4.63 9.97
C LEU A 16 6.15 5.64 9.80
N ILE A 17 7.33 5.13 9.46
CA ILE A 17 8.53 5.92 9.19
C ILE A 17 8.63 6.08 7.68
N LYS A 18 8.82 7.33 7.25
CA LYS A 18 8.96 7.69 5.85
C LYS A 18 10.38 8.13 5.57
N GLU A 19 10.92 7.74 4.44
CA GLU A 19 12.19 8.24 3.96
C GLU A 19 12.01 8.94 2.62
N LYS A 20 12.79 9.99 2.40
CA LYS A 20 12.79 10.71 1.14
C LYS A 20 13.79 10.03 0.22
N ILE A 21 13.33 9.64 -0.96
CA ILE A 21 14.18 9.15 -2.05
C ILE A 21 14.20 10.20 -3.14
N GLU A 22 15.38 10.46 -3.68
CA GLU A 22 15.58 11.39 -4.79
C GLU A 22 15.07 10.76 -6.10
N GLY A 23 14.54 11.59 -7.01
CA GLY A 23 13.85 11.09 -8.22
C GLY A 23 14.69 10.19 -9.14
N SER A 24 16.02 10.22 -9.05
CA SER A 24 16.90 9.30 -9.80
C SER A 24 16.76 7.85 -9.35
N ASP A 25 16.58 7.64 -8.04
CA ASP A 25 16.56 6.32 -7.42
C ASP A 25 15.14 5.73 -7.42
N VAL A 26 14.13 6.57 -7.69
CA VAL A 26 12.72 6.20 -7.87
C VAL A 26 12.51 5.40 -9.16
N ALA A 27 13.25 5.71 -10.22
CA ALA A 27 13.12 5.07 -11.53
C ALA A 27 13.47 3.57 -11.52
N ASP A 28 14.25 3.11 -10.54
CA ASP A 28 14.66 1.70 -10.40
C ASP A 28 13.66 0.87 -9.56
N MET A 29 12.62 1.49 -8.99
CA MET A 29 11.65 0.84 -8.09
C MET A 29 10.25 0.62 -8.71
N ASP A 30 10.11 0.76 -10.03
CA ASP A 30 8.85 0.63 -10.78
C ASP A 30 7.69 1.50 -10.23
N ILE A 31 8.05 2.58 -9.53
CA ILE A 31 7.14 3.68 -9.17
C ILE A 31 6.86 4.43 -10.46
N LEU A 32 5.61 4.85 -10.71
CA LEU A 32 5.15 5.54 -11.91
C LEU A 32 5.90 6.86 -12.14
N SER A 33 7.12 6.75 -12.70
CA SER A 33 7.98 7.78 -13.26
C SER A 33 7.90 9.14 -12.55
N LYS A 34 8.11 9.18 -11.23
CA LYS A 34 8.33 10.44 -10.53
C LYS A 34 9.78 10.84 -10.70
N GLY A 35 10.05 11.70 -11.70
CA GLY A 35 11.34 12.39 -11.85
C GLY A 35 11.63 13.41 -10.73
N GLU A 36 10.87 13.35 -9.64
CA GLU A 36 10.91 14.23 -8.48
C GLU A 36 11.09 13.37 -7.23
N ALA A 37 11.66 13.95 -6.18
CA ALA A 37 11.85 13.27 -4.91
C ALA A 37 10.50 12.95 -4.24
N VAL A 38 10.40 11.77 -3.62
CA VAL A 38 9.18 11.27 -2.99
C VAL A 38 9.45 10.77 -1.58
N ASP A 39 8.45 10.84 -0.71
CA ASP A 39 8.50 10.16 0.59
C ASP A 39 7.90 8.76 0.44
N TYR A 40 8.64 7.72 0.82
CA TYR A 40 8.18 6.33 0.74
C TYR A 40 8.17 5.65 2.10
N LEU A 41 7.42 4.56 2.24
CA LEU A 41 7.40 3.76 3.48
C LEU A 41 8.75 3.07 3.68
N TYR A 42 9.46 3.47 4.73
CA TYR A 42 10.76 2.89 5.09
C TYR A 42 10.66 1.81 6.17
N GLY A 43 9.79 2.03 7.17
CA GLY A 43 9.69 1.13 8.31
C GLY A 43 8.60 1.56 9.29
N TYR A 44 8.61 0.96 10.48
CA TYR A 44 7.67 1.25 11.55
C TYR A 44 8.40 1.46 12.88
N ALA A 45 7.99 2.49 13.61
CA ALA A 45 8.45 2.75 14.97
C ALA A 45 7.50 2.08 15.96
N ASP A 46 7.93 1.01 16.62
CA ASP A 46 7.07 0.27 17.55
C ASP A 46 6.83 1.00 18.90
N ALA A 47 6.08 0.35 19.79
CA ALA A 47 5.75 0.88 21.12
C ALA A 47 6.99 1.10 22.03
N ASN A 48 8.12 0.49 21.70
CA ASN A 48 9.40 0.68 22.39
C ASN A 48 10.27 1.74 21.70
N GLY A 49 9.85 2.24 20.53
CA GLY A 49 10.63 3.15 19.69
C GLY A 49 11.72 2.42 18.89
N GLN A 50 11.62 1.09 18.77
CA GLN A 50 12.47 0.32 17.87
C GLN A 50 11.94 0.43 16.45
N ILE A 51 12.86 0.61 15.50
CA ILE A 51 12.54 0.59 14.07
C ILE A 51 12.44 -0.87 13.64
N ARG A 52 11.29 -1.22 13.06
CA ARG A 52 10.94 -2.52 12.50
C ARG A 52 10.76 -2.40 10.99
N ASP A 53 11.11 -3.45 10.26
CA ASP A 53 10.82 -3.54 8.83
C ASP A 53 9.31 -3.75 8.63
N VAL A 54 8.77 -3.30 7.49
CA VAL A 54 7.36 -3.47 7.16
C VAL A 54 7.25 -4.34 5.93
N SER A 55 6.73 -5.56 6.11
CA SER A 55 6.42 -6.49 5.01
C SER A 55 5.01 -6.28 4.50
N SER A 56 4.06 -5.97 5.38
CA SER A 56 2.68 -5.70 4.97
C SER A 56 1.95 -4.75 5.90
N LEU A 57 0.99 -4.04 5.31
CA LEU A 57 -0.04 -3.30 6.02
C LEU A 57 -1.39 -3.96 5.74
N LEU A 58 -2.12 -4.34 6.78
CA LEU A 58 -3.44 -4.97 6.66
C LEU A 58 -4.47 -4.17 7.44
N SER A 59 -5.69 -4.04 6.94
CA SER A 59 -6.80 -3.46 7.68
C SER A 59 -8.07 -4.27 7.48
N TYR A 60 -8.68 -4.59 8.62
CA TYR A 60 -10.05 -5.09 8.75
C TYR A 60 -11.00 -3.99 9.26
N GLY A 61 -10.50 -2.76 9.35
CA GLY A 61 -11.22 -1.60 9.86
C GLY A 61 -12.21 -1.03 8.85
N GLN A 62 -12.69 0.18 9.11
CA GLN A 62 -13.58 0.88 8.18
C GLN A 62 -12.78 1.67 7.14
N ILE A 63 -13.30 1.72 5.92
CA ILE A 63 -12.93 2.74 4.94
C ILE A 63 -13.94 3.88 5.03
N ILE A 64 -13.47 5.04 5.48
CA ILE A 64 -14.29 6.23 5.66
C ILE A 64 -13.98 7.21 4.54
N ASP A 65 -14.99 7.52 3.72
CA ASP A 65 -14.91 8.58 2.73
C ASP A 65 -14.93 9.96 3.40
N LYS A 66 -13.86 10.74 3.24
CA LYS A 66 -13.71 12.10 3.79
C LYS A 66 -13.85 13.20 2.74
N GLY A 67 -14.36 12.87 1.55
CA GLY A 67 -14.47 13.78 0.42
C GLY A 67 -13.33 13.59 -0.57
N ASN A 68 -12.13 14.10 -0.26
CA ASN A 68 -10.97 14.06 -1.16
C ASN A 68 -9.98 12.91 -0.89
N TYR A 69 -10.16 12.17 0.21
CA TYR A 69 -9.36 11.00 0.56
C TYR A 69 -10.21 9.96 1.28
N TYR A 70 -9.71 8.73 1.34
CA TYR A 70 -10.20 7.67 2.19
C TYR A 70 -9.36 7.60 3.47
N GLU A 71 -10.00 7.53 4.62
CA GLU A 71 -9.37 7.17 5.89
C GLU A 71 -9.63 5.69 6.14
N VAL A 72 -8.56 4.89 6.22
CA VAL A 72 -8.61 3.45 6.52
C VAL A 72 -8.17 3.27 7.96
N THR A 73 -9.02 2.70 8.81
CA THR A 73 -8.75 2.56 10.26
C THR A 73 -8.13 1.21 10.61
N ASP A 74 -7.64 1.08 11.85
CA ASP A 74 -7.23 -0.20 12.46
C ASP A 74 -6.18 -0.95 11.62
N VAL A 75 -5.16 -0.22 11.17
CA VAL A 75 -4.12 -0.76 10.28
C VAL A 75 -3.11 -1.52 11.11
N GLN A 76 -2.97 -2.80 10.81
CA GLN A 76 -1.94 -3.69 11.31
C GLN A 76 -0.67 -3.54 10.49
N VAL A 77 0.47 -3.59 11.18
CA VAL A 77 1.80 -3.56 10.58
C VAL A 77 2.46 -4.89 10.87
N ASN A 78 2.82 -5.62 9.81
CA ASN A 78 3.52 -6.90 9.94
C ASN A 78 4.96 -6.81 9.43
N GLU A 79 5.79 -7.71 9.96
CA GLU A 79 7.16 -7.96 9.53
C GLU A 79 7.30 -9.44 9.14
N SER A 80 7.89 -9.71 7.97
CA SER A 80 8.17 -11.08 7.52
C SER A 80 9.52 -11.55 8.03
N HIS A 81 9.53 -12.68 8.75
CA HIS A 81 10.75 -13.34 9.19
C HIS A 81 11.02 -14.59 8.37
N GLN A 82 12.20 -14.67 7.76
CA GLN A 82 12.61 -15.88 7.05
C GLN A 82 12.93 -17.00 8.05
N ILE A 83 12.09 -18.02 8.09
CA ILE A 83 12.24 -19.22 8.95
C ILE A 83 12.75 -20.44 8.18
N GLY A 84 12.97 -20.31 6.86
CA GLY A 84 13.57 -21.33 6.02
C GLY A 84 13.86 -20.83 4.60
N PRO A 85 14.46 -21.67 3.74
CA PRO A 85 14.91 -21.24 2.40
C PRO A 85 13.83 -20.57 1.54
N SER A 86 12.58 -20.96 1.72
CA SER A 86 11.42 -20.41 1.01
C SER A 86 10.20 -20.24 1.92
N LYS A 87 10.44 -20.10 3.23
CA LYS A 87 9.36 -20.00 4.23
C LYS A 87 9.54 -18.73 5.04
N PHE A 88 8.47 -17.97 5.07
CA PHE A 88 8.35 -16.74 5.84
C PHE A 88 7.22 -16.91 6.85
N GLU A 89 7.38 -16.27 8.00
CA GLU A 89 6.35 -16.14 9.04
C GLU A 89 6.12 -14.65 9.26
N GLU A 90 4.85 -14.24 9.25
CA GLU A 90 4.47 -12.85 9.53
C GLU A 90 4.33 -12.64 11.04
N GLU A 91 5.02 -11.64 11.57
CA GLU A 91 4.86 -11.15 12.93
C GLU A 91 4.06 -9.83 12.92
N LEU A 92 2.98 -9.76 13.69
CA LEU A 92 2.30 -8.49 13.96
C LEU A 92 3.17 -7.64 14.89
N VAL A 93 3.84 -6.62 14.35
CA VAL A 93 4.77 -5.77 15.10
C VAL A 93 4.11 -4.52 15.69
N GLY A 94 2.91 -4.18 15.22
CA GLY A 94 2.11 -3.14 15.85
C GLY A 94 0.92 -2.71 15.00
N THR A 95 0.32 -1.59 15.41
CA THR A 95 -0.84 -1.00 14.75
C THR A 95 -0.65 0.51 14.55
N VAL A 96 -1.40 1.05 13.60
CA VAL A 96 -1.55 2.48 13.32
C VAL A 96 -3.05 2.77 13.28
N ASP A 97 -3.49 3.82 13.97
CA ASP A 97 -4.92 4.15 14.10
C ASP A 97 -5.61 4.33 12.75
N SER A 98 -4.95 5.06 11.83
CA SER A 98 -5.41 5.18 10.46
C SER A 98 -4.31 5.54 9.47
N ILE A 99 -4.55 5.20 8.20
CA ILE A 99 -3.83 5.75 7.05
C ILE A 99 -4.80 6.53 6.17
N LYS A 100 -4.25 7.45 5.37
CA LYS A 100 -5.03 8.32 4.49
C LYS A 100 -4.59 8.12 3.06
N ILE A 101 -5.52 7.77 2.18
CA ILE A 101 -5.26 7.49 0.77
C ILE A 101 -6.01 8.51 -0.07
N ARG A 102 -5.29 9.31 -0.86
CA ARG A 102 -5.94 10.26 -1.77
C ARG A 102 -6.81 9.53 -2.77
N LYS A 103 -7.97 10.08 -3.09
CA LYS A 103 -8.86 9.47 -4.09
C LYS A 103 -8.27 9.43 -5.50
N ASP A 104 -7.40 10.38 -5.81
CA ASP A 104 -6.64 10.44 -7.05
C ASP A 104 -5.24 9.81 -6.92
N ALA A 105 -4.97 9.04 -5.86
CA ALA A 105 -3.77 8.23 -5.77
C ALA A 105 -3.72 7.21 -6.92
N TYR A 106 -2.53 6.97 -7.45
CA TYR A 106 -2.29 5.95 -8.47
C TYR A 106 -2.25 4.57 -7.81
N VAL A 107 -3.15 3.69 -8.23
CA VAL A 107 -3.15 2.28 -7.85
C VAL A 107 -2.53 1.51 -8.99
N ILE A 108 -1.33 0.95 -8.78
CA ILE A 108 -0.70 0.03 -9.73
C ILE A 108 -1.35 -1.33 -9.53
N VAL A 109 -1.94 -1.87 -10.59
CA VAL A 109 -2.78 -3.05 -10.49
C VAL A 109 -2.06 -4.25 -11.09
N PHE A 110 -1.91 -5.29 -10.28
CA PHE A 110 -1.16 -6.49 -10.62
C PHE A 110 -2.08 -7.68 -10.83
N GLU A 111 -1.88 -8.43 -11.90
CA GLU A 111 -2.50 -9.75 -12.08
C GLU A 111 -1.51 -10.83 -11.64
N GLU A 112 -1.91 -11.66 -10.67
CA GLU A 112 -1.17 -12.88 -10.35
C GLU A 112 -1.60 -13.99 -11.31
N THR A 113 -0.64 -14.46 -12.10
CA THR A 113 -0.79 -15.65 -12.95
C THR A 113 0.02 -16.79 -12.34
N ASP A 114 -0.27 -18.04 -12.74
CA ASP A 114 0.35 -19.27 -12.22
C ASP A 114 1.90 -19.25 -12.11
N ASN A 115 2.59 -18.34 -12.81
CA ASN A 115 4.06 -18.26 -12.81
C ASN A 115 4.63 -16.83 -12.71
N ASN A 116 3.80 -15.78 -12.61
CA ASN A 116 4.32 -14.41 -12.55
C ASN A 116 3.28 -13.38 -12.05
N VAL A 117 3.77 -12.32 -11.42
CA VAL A 117 2.99 -11.11 -11.13
C VAL A 117 3.25 -10.11 -12.25
N THR A 118 2.20 -9.66 -12.93
CA THR A 118 2.31 -8.73 -14.07
C THR A 118 1.53 -7.46 -13.78
N ASP A 119 2.13 -6.29 -13.96
CA ASP A 119 1.40 -5.01 -14.01
C ASP A 119 0.49 -5.02 -15.24
N ILE A 120 -0.80 -4.83 -15.01
CA ILE A 120 -1.82 -4.82 -16.06
C ILE A 120 -2.47 -3.44 -16.26
N GLY A 121 -2.09 -2.44 -15.47
CA GLY A 121 -2.62 -1.09 -15.60
C GLY A 121 -2.64 -0.29 -14.30
N TYR A 122 -3.22 0.90 -14.40
CA TYR A 122 -3.34 1.84 -13.29
C TYR A 122 -4.75 2.41 -13.17
N TYR A 123 -5.17 2.64 -11.94
CA TYR A 123 -6.46 3.26 -11.60
C TYR A 123 -6.23 4.41 -10.64
N THR A 124 -7.21 5.31 -10.52
CA THR A 124 -7.29 6.14 -9.32
C THR A 124 -7.82 5.30 -8.17
N ALA A 125 -7.43 5.60 -6.92
CA ALA A 125 -7.95 4.91 -5.75
C ALA A 125 -9.49 4.95 -5.68
N GLU A 126 -10.12 6.04 -6.13
CA GLU A 126 -11.58 6.13 -6.22
C GLU A 126 -12.18 5.17 -7.27
N ALA A 127 -11.56 5.02 -8.44
CA ALA A 127 -12.02 4.07 -9.44
C ALA A 127 -11.87 2.63 -8.94
N TYR A 128 -10.69 2.30 -8.41
CA TYR A 128 -10.40 0.99 -7.83
C TYR A 128 -11.37 0.66 -6.69
N TYR A 129 -11.57 1.58 -5.74
CA TYR A 129 -12.52 1.39 -4.62
C TYR A 129 -13.93 1.04 -5.08
N LYS A 130 -14.41 1.69 -6.15
CA LYS A 130 -15.75 1.44 -6.70
C LYS A 130 -15.84 0.09 -7.38
N GLU A 131 -14.81 -0.30 -8.13
CA GLU A 131 -14.75 -1.59 -8.84
C GLU A 131 -14.58 -2.76 -7.87
N ALA A 132 -13.75 -2.59 -6.83
CA ALA A 132 -13.51 -3.56 -5.77
C ALA A 132 -14.65 -3.65 -4.72
N GLY A 133 -15.80 -3.02 -4.97
CA GLY A 133 -16.99 -3.15 -4.10
C GLY A 133 -16.85 -2.49 -2.74
N GLY A 134 -16.07 -1.42 -2.63
CA GLY A 134 -15.84 -0.69 -1.39
C GLY A 134 -14.63 -1.16 -0.59
N LYS A 135 -13.69 -1.84 -1.24
CA LYS A 135 -12.39 -2.23 -0.70
C LYS A 135 -11.26 -1.53 -1.45
N LEU A 136 -10.11 -1.41 -0.80
CA LEU A 136 -8.83 -0.97 -1.41
C LEU A 136 -7.83 -2.13 -1.46
N ASP A 137 -8.37 -3.36 -1.44
CA ASP A 137 -7.71 -4.65 -1.67
C ASP A 137 -8.75 -5.64 -2.24
N THR A 138 -8.33 -6.55 -3.10
CA THR A 138 -9.20 -7.55 -3.74
C THR A 138 -8.84 -9.00 -3.43
N ASP A 139 -7.77 -9.28 -2.68
CA ASP A 139 -7.29 -10.66 -2.44
C ASP A 139 -7.84 -11.31 -1.16
N SER A 140 -8.73 -10.65 -0.42
CA SER A 140 -9.15 -11.13 0.91
C SER A 140 -10.65 -11.36 1.10
N ASP A 141 -10.96 -12.41 1.85
CA ASP A 141 -12.31 -12.80 2.26
C ASP A 141 -12.93 -11.78 3.25
N GLU A 142 -12.14 -10.94 3.94
CA GLU A 142 -12.65 -9.99 4.96
C GLU A 142 -11.88 -8.66 5.08
N GLU A 143 -10.68 -8.53 4.51
CA GLU A 143 -9.89 -7.29 4.63
C GLU A 143 -10.45 -6.21 3.71
N VAL A 144 -10.27 -4.97 4.12
CA VAL A 144 -10.69 -3.79 3.36
C VAL A 144 -9.50 -3.10 2.72
N PHE A 145 -8.29 -3.30 3.22
CA PHE A 145 -7.05 -2.79 2.64
C PHE A 145 -5.90 -3.73 3.00
N GLN A 146 -5.07 -4.02 2.00
CA GLN A 146 -3.87 -4.82 2.11
C GLN A 146 -2.83 -4.17 1.21
N GLN A 147 -1.61 -4.05 1.73
CA GLN A 147 -0.46 -3.76 0.90
C GLN A 147 0.71 -4.63 1.33
N SER A 148 1.28 -5.38 0.39
CA SER A 148 2.47 -6.19 0.63
C SER A 148 3.72 -5.52 0.04
N SER A 149 4.89 -5.82 0.61
CA SER A 149 6.19 -5.34 0.15
C SER A 149 6.50 -5.75 -1.29
N ASN A 150 5.81 -6.77 -1.81
CA ASN A 150 6.02 -7.30 -3.15
C ASN A 150 5.15 -6.60 -4.20
N MET A 151 4.13 -5.85 -3.77
CA MET A 151 3.09 -5.27 -4.64
C MET A 151 3.29 -3.77 -4.87
N SER A 152 4.53 -3.27 -4.78
CA SER A 152 4.97 -1.87 -4.91
C SER A 152 5.11 -1.06 -3.61
N THR A 153 5.97 -0.06 -3.70
CA THR A 153 6.30 0.85 -2.60
C THR A 153 5.17 1.84 -2.34
N LEU A 154 4.77 2.02 -1.07
CA LEU A 154 3.83 3.07 -0.66
C LEU A 154 4.47 4.45 -0.75
N ILE A 155 3.90 5.35 -1.55
CA ILE A 155 4.38 6.73 -1.72
C ILE A 155 3.44 7.73 -1.08
N PHE A 156 4.02 8.67 -0.34
CA PHE A 156 3.32 9.69 0.41
C PHE A 156 3.60 11.08 -0.16
N ASP A 157 2.62 11.98 -0.05
CA ASP A 157 2.85 13.41 -0.17
C ASP A 157 3.38 14.02 1.13
N ALA A 158 3.71 15.31 1.10
CA ALA A 158 4.26 16.05 2.22
C ALA A 158 3.33 16.12 3.44
N ASP A 159 2.01 16.02 3.23
CA ASP A 159 1.01 16.00 4.30
C ASP A 159 0.76 14.58 4.84
N GLY A 160 1.42 13.59 4.24
CA GLY A 160 1.42 12.21 4.67
C GLY A 160 0.28 11.36 4.12
N TYR A 161 -0.41 11.81 3.07
CA TYR A 161 -1.39 11.00 2.36
C TYR A 161 -0.69 10.09 1.35
N ILE A 162 -1.17 8.85 1.24
CA ILE A 162 -0.75 7.92 0.21
C ILE A 162 -1.24 8.45 -1.14
N THR A 163 -0.33 8.55 -2.09
CA THR A 163 -0.52 9.05 -3.46
C THR A 163 -0.24 7.99 -4.51
N GLU A 164 0.39 6.88 -4.10
CA GLU A 164 0.67 5.74 -4.95
C GLU A 164 0.86 4.49 -4.09
N TYR A 165 0.28 3.40 -4.53
CA TYR A 165 0.40 2.07 -3.94
C TYR A 165 0.01 1.04 -4.99
N GLY A 166 0.17 -0.24 -4.68
CA GLY A 166 -0.27 -1.29 -5.58
C GLY A 166 -1.33 -2.17 -4.97
N ALA A 167 -2.06 -2.87 -5.82
CA ALA A 167 -3.13 -3.76 -5.43
C ALA A 167 -3.27 -4.88 -6.47
N TYR A 168 -3.85 -6.01 -6.08
CA TYR A 168 -4.16 -7.04 -7.06
C TYR A 168 -5.35 -6.63 -7.93
N TYR A 169 -5.39 -7.13 -9.15
CA TYR A 169 -6.55 -7.03 -10.03
C TYR A 169 -7.51 -8.16 -9.74
N TYR A 170 -8.79 -7.83 -9.62
CA TYR A 170 -9.83 -8.80 -9.86
C TYR A 170 -10.90 -8.17 -10.75
N PRO A 171 -11.16 -8.69 -11.96
CA PRO A 171 -12.36 -8.29 -12.68
C PRO A 171 -13.53 -8.73 -11.82
N SER A 172 -14.43 -7.80 -11.48
CA SER A 172 -15.68 -8.10 -10.79
C SER A 172 -16.22 -9.43 -11.30
N LEU A 173 -16.55 -10.37 -10.42
CA LEU A 173 -17.26 -11.61 -10.75
C LEU A 173 -18.38 -11.30 -11.74
N SER A 174 -18.10 -11.45 -13.03
CA SER A 174 -19.10 -11.40 -14.07
C SER A 174 -19.46 -12.87 -14.28
N PRO A 175 -20.69 -13.32 -13.95
CA PRO A 175 -21.05 -14.74 -14.07
C PRO A 175 -21.02 -15.25 -15.51
N ASN A 176 -20.65 -14.43 -16.49
CA ASN A 176 -20.52 -14.77 -17.90
C ASN A 176 -19.44 -13.89 -18.56
N TYR A 177 -18.19 -14.33 -18.58
CA TYR A 177 -17.23 -13.88 -19.60
C TYR A 177 -16.78 -15.08 -20.43
N LEU A 178 -17.61 -15.42 -21.41
CA LEU A 178 -17.10 -15.95 -22.67
C LEU A 178 -16.37 -14.80 -23.34
N GLY A 179 -15.11 -15.05 -23.71
CA GLY A 179 -14.13 -14.02 -24.02
C GLY A 179 -14.57 -12.95 -25.02
N GLU A 180 -14.13 -11.74 -24.75
CA GLU A 180 -13.74 -10.77 -25.77
C GLU A 180 -12.71 -9.84 -25.13
N ASP A 181 -11.51 -9.83 -25.74
CA ASP A 181 -10.37 -9.00 -25.36
C ASP A 181 -10.75 -7.52 -25.41
N VAL A 182 -10.53 -6.79 -24.31
CA VAL A 182 -10.57 -5.33 -24.31
C VAL A 182 -9.14 -4.82 -24.24
N TYR A 183 -8.55 -4.60 -25.41
CA TYR A 183 -7.38 -3.74 -25.56
C TYR A 183 -7.84 -2.28 -25.44
N ILE A 184 -7.40 -1.57 -24.41
CA ILE A 184 -7.48 -0.11 -24.37
C ILE A 184 -6.22 0.42 -25.06
N THR A 185 -6.31 0.72 -26.36
CA THR A 185 -5.32 1.53 -27.07
C THR A 185 -5.51 3.02 -26.78
N GLN A 186 -4.37 3.71 -26.69
CA GLN A 186 -4.11 5.15 -26.46
C GLN A 186 -5.13 6.15 -26.99
#